data_AF-A0A1T4WT12-F1
#
_entry.id   AF-A0A1T4WT12-F1
#
_cell.length_a   1.000
_cell.length_b   1.000
_cell.length_c   1.000
_cell.angle_alpha   90.00
_cell.angle_beta   90.00
_cell.angle_gamma   90.00
#
_symmetry.space_group_name_H-M   'P 1'
#
loop_
_entity.id
_entity.type
_entity.pdbx_description
1 polymer ?
#
loop_
_entity_poly.entity_id
_entity_poly.type
_entity_poly.pdbx_seq_one_letter_code
_entity_poly.pdbx_strand_id
1 'polypeptide(L)'
;MRSFFLSVRLKSSLEDIIATRTRTTRSVVASLFVAALALTGCSAAEETQTEGAEQPKKIDATRIDTISPASGSLLGGETITFTGQGLDHVSSVVFGGVAATSVTVVADSQIQVVAPAALDYAAGAVSVTASSDEGEVIASAADYDYQVVTPVDAQMQYAFAHWQDYNEVWGVFPDNDCGNFVNQTLIARGWEQTDDWYSEWATTGDFSDSWARGPAMDAWFASQTDRATRLSLDQRDQVKVGDVVMFDWDPANENGVDHTMLVSKVDAATGAISMVGHTIDAQYRDLDQAITIENPGATAWFYSIA
;
A
#
# COMPACT_ATOMS: atom_id res chain seq x y z
N MET A 1 -39.76 -3.74 46.63
CA MET A 1 -38.37 -4.04 47.04
C MET A 1 -37.45 -3.07 46.32
N ARG A 2 -36.73 -2.24 47.09
CA ARG A 2 -35.75 -1.27 46.60
C ARG A 2 -34.45 -2.02 46.26
N SER A 3 -33.79 -1.66 45.16
CA SER A 3 -32.33 -1.76 45.06
C SER A 3 -31.79 -0.64 44.18
N PHE A 4 -31.02 0.23 44.85
CA PHE A 4 -30.16 1.29 44.31
C PHE A 4 -28.87 0.63 43.79
N PHE A 5 -28.33 1.09 42.66
CA PHE A 5 -26.88 1.03 42.43
C PHE A 5 -26.36 2.36 41.89
N LEU A 6 -25.18 2.68 42.40
CA LEU A 6 -24.59 3.97 42.63
C LEU A 6 -23.61 4.31 41.50
N SER A 7 -23.75 5.50 40.90
CA SER A 7 -22.80 6.07 39.96
C SER A 7 -21.53 6.53 40.68
N VAL A 8 -20.37 5.97 40.33
CA VAL A 8 -19.06 6.47 40.78
C VAL A 8 -18.32 7.07 39.59
N ARG A 9 -18.08 8.38 39.67
CA ARG A 9 -17.34 9.20 38.71
C ARG A 9 -15.91 9.32 39.24
N LEU A 10 -14.92 8.72 38.58
CA LEU A 10 -13.51 8.90 38.92
C LEU A 10 -12.94 10.06 38.10
N LYS A 11 -12.54 11.11 38.81
CA LYS A 11 -11.78 12.27 38.30
C LYS A 11 -10.61 12.44 39.27
N SER A 12 -9.38 12.19 38.83
CA SER A 12 -8.18 12.61 39.58
C SER A 12 -7.06 12.98 38.64
N SER A 13 -6.63 14.22 38.82
CA SER A 13 -5.73 15.04 38.02
C SER A 13 -4.29 14.52 37.99
N LEU A 14 -3.65 14.70 36.84
CA LEU A 14 -2.20 14.85 36.68
C LEU A 14 -1.81 16.19 37.31
N GLU A 15 -1.06 16.23 38.41
CA GLU A 15 -0.04 17.23 38.81
C GLU A 15 0.79 16.60 39.96
N ASP A 16 2.02 17.07 40.17
CA ASP A 16 2.98 16.72 41.24
C ASP A 16 4.02 15.60 41.00
N ILE A 17 4.99 15.82 40.09
CA ILE A 17 6.41 15.49 40.38
C ILE A 17 7.34 16.53 39.72
N ILE A 18 7.58 17.66 40.40
CA ILE A 18 8.78 18.50 40.20
C ILE A 18 9.42 18.68 41.58
N ALA A 19 10.58 18.07 41.80
CA ALA A 19 11.42 18.37 42.95
C ALA A 19 12.90 18.42 42.55
N THR A 20 13.36 19.65 42.45
CA THR A 20 14.69 20.21 42.30
C THR A 20 15.70 19.70 43.33
N ARG A 21 16.97 19.46 42.94
CA ARG A 21 18.12 19.62 43.87
C ARG A 21 19.44 19.98 43.17
N THR A 22 19.73 21.29 43.20
CA THR A 22 21.02 21.97 43.48
C THR A 22 22.35 21.51 42.88
N ARG A 23 22.94 22.45 42.12
CA ARG A 23 24.37 22.60 41.75
C ARG A 23 25.32 22.63 42.96
N THR A 24 26.51 22.07 42.78
CA THR A 24 27.75 22.55 43.42
C THR A 24 28.93 22.41 42.46
N THR A 25 29.58 23.54 42.19
CA THR A 25 30.81 23.76 41.42
C THR A 25 32.07 23.21 42.08
N ARG A 26 33.06 22.76 41.29
CA ARG A 26 34.49 23.15 41.42
C ARG A 26 35.38 22.55 40.30
N SER A 27 36.06 23.43 39.58
CA SER A 27 37.25 23.13 38.77
C SER A 27 38.50 23.28 39.64
N VAL A 28 39.48 22.37 39.51
CA VAL A 28 40.91 22.61 39.85
C VAL A 28 41.78 21.82 38.87
N VAL A 29 42.75 22.53 38.28
CA VAL A 29 43.85 22.05 37.43
C VAL A 29 45.02 21.64 38.33
N ALA A 30 45.73 20.56 38.01
CA ALA A 30 47.14 20.38 38.40
C ALA A 30 47.84 19.32 37.53
N SER A 31 48.70 19.80 36.61
CA SER A 31 49.75 19.01 35.97
C SER A 31 50.93 18.84 36.95
N LEU A 32 51.50 17.65 37.05
CA LEU A 32 52.87 17.48 37.56
C LEU A 32 53.61 16.40 36.77
N PHE A 33 54.72 16.84 36.16
CA PHE A 33 55.78 16.03 35.61
C PHE A 33 56.51 15.26 36.71
N VAL A 34 56.81 13.98 36.47
CA VAL A 34 57.95 13.30 37.10
C VAL A 34 58.72 12.58 36.01
N ALA A 35 59.94 13.05 35.77
CA ALA A 35 60.96 12.36 35.00
C ALA A 35 61.66 11.34 35.90
N ALA A 36 61.85 10.12 35.40
CA ALA A 36 62.77 9.15 35.98
C ALA A 36 63.67 8.60 34.86
N LEU A 37 64.97 8.68 35.11
CA LEU A 37 66.09 8.39 34.24
C LEU A 37 66.81 7.14 34.76
N ALA A 38 67.05 6.13 33.91
CA ALA A 38 68.11 5.09 34.00
C ALA A 38 67.73 3.93 33.06
N LEU A 39 68.60 3.17 32.40
CA LEU A 39 69.99 3.24 31.95
C LEU A 39 70.16 1.96 31.10
N THR A 40 70.81 2.07 29.94
CA THR A 40 71.58 1.01 29.23
C THR A 40 70.99 -0.39 29.02
N GLY A 41 70.76 -0.75 27.75
CA GLY A 41 70.69 -2.13 27.27
C GLY A 41 71.05 -2.20 25.79
N CYS A 42 72.23 -2.73 25.50
CA CYS A 42 72.77 -2.96 24.17
C CYS A 42 72.14 -4.24 23.59
N SER A 43 71.55 -4.17 22.39
CA SER A 43 71.64 -5.23 21.38
C SER A 43 71.05 -4.71 20.08
N ALA A 44 71.82 -4.76 18.99
CA ALA A 44 71.27 -4.72 17.66
C ALA A 44 70.38 -5.96 17.50
N ALA A 45 69.08 -5.74 17.32
CA ALA A 45 68.17 -6.76 16.84
C ALA A 45 67.96 -6.48 15.35
N GLU A 46 68.24 -7.49 14.53
CA GLU A 46 67.86 -7.55 13.12
C GLU A 46 66.41 -7.09 12.93
N GLU A 47 66.21 -6.08 12.10
CA GLU A 47 64.92 -5.84 11.45
C GLU A 47 64.65 -7.02 10.52
N THR A 48 64.01 -8.05 11.07
CA THR A 48 63.24 -8.98 10.26
C THR A 48 62.16 -8.15 9.60
N GLN A 49 62.28 -7.93 8.28
CA GLN A 49 61.19 -7.39 7.49
C GLN A 49 60.00 -8.34 7.64
N THR A 50 59.01 -7.93 8.43
CA THR A 50 57.68 -8.52 8.37
C THR A 50 57.14 -8.22 6.98
N GLU A 51 57.17 -9.25 6.14
CA GLU A 51 56.39 -9.39 4.92
C GLU A 51 54.98 -8.82 5.21
N GLY A 52 54.64 -7.75 4.49
CA GLY A 52 53.45 -6.96 4.76
C GLY A 52 52.23 -7.86 4.76
N ALA A 53 51.54 -7.95 5.90
CA ALA A 53 50.18 -8.44 5.91
C ALA A 53 49.40 -7.60 4.90
N GLU A 54 48.91 -8.24 3.83
CA GLU A 54 48.04 -7.59 2.86
C GLU A 54 46.89 -6.97 3.64
N GLN A 55 46.88 -5.64 3.68
CA GLN A 55 45.84 -4.88 4.34
C GLN A 55 44.52 -5.34 3.72
N PRO A 56 43.53 -5.82 4.49
CA PRO A 56 42.30 -6.35 3.93
C PRO A 56 41.75 -5.29 2.97
N LYS A 57 41.53 -5.69 1.72
CA LYS A 57 40.90 -4.84 0.70
C LYS A 57 39.68 -4.22 1.36
N LYS A 58 39.70 -2.89 1.53
CA LYS A 58 38.53 -2.15 2.01
C LYS A 58 37.42 -2.44 1.01
N ILE A 59 36.52 -3.34 1.37
CA ILE A 59 35.29 -3.55 0.63
C ILE A 59 34.50 -2.28 0.89
N ASP A 60 34.27 -1.50 -0.15
CA ASP A 60 33.38 -0.35 -0.02
C ASP A 60 31.99 -0.88 0.34
N ALA A 61 31.36 -0.26 1.32
CA ALA A 61 30.06 -0.70 1.81
C ALA A 61 29.02 -0.62 0.68
N THR A 62 28.16 -1.64 0.62
CA THR A 62 27.01 -1.69 -0.27
C THR A 62 26.13 -0.46 -0.03
N ARG A 63 25.73 0.24 -1.10
CA ARG A 63 24.85 1.40 -0.97
C ARG A 63 24.05 1.65 -2.24
N ILE A 64 22.89 2.27 -2.06
CA ILE A 64 22.04 2.79 -3.12
C ILE A 64 22.16 4.32 -3.11
N ASP A 65 22.73 4.89 -4.16
CA ASP A 65 22.98 6.32 -4.29
C ASP A 65 21.78 7.05 -4.94
N THR A 66 21.16 6.45 -5.96
CA THR A 66 20.01 7.04 -6.65
C THR A 66 18.98 5.99 -7.05
N ILE A 67 17.71 6.41 -7.11
CA ILE A 67 16.62 5.68 -7.74
C ILE A 67 15.99 6.59 -8.81
N SER A 68 15.73 6.07 -10.00
CA SER A 68 15.16 6.87 -11.09
C SER A 68 14.29 6.04 -12.04
N PRO A 69 13.03 6.44 -12.28
CA PRO A 69 12.32 7.57 -11.66
C PRO A 69 12.08 7.37 -10.14
N ALA A 70 11.97 8.47 -9.38
CA ALA A 70 11.73 8.45 -7.93
C ALA A 70 10.25 8.64 -7.56
N SER A 71 9.34 8.47 -8.53
CA SER A 71 7.90 8.60 -8.35
C SER A 71 7.14 7.82 -9.43
N GLY A 72 5.91 7.41 -9.15
CA GLY A 72 5.06 6.69 -10.10
C GLY A 72 3.62 6.48 -9.60
N SER A 73 2.84 5.70 -10.36
CA SER A 73 1.43 5.43 -10.10
C SER A 73 1.20 4.64 -8.81
N LEU A 74 0.03 4.82 -8.17
CA LEU A 74 -0.39 4.02 -7.03
C LEU A 74 -0.53 2.53 -7.39
N LEU A 75 -0.78 2.21 -8.66
CA LEU A 75 -0.83 0.84 -9.16
C LEU A 75 0.55 0.17 -9.23
N GLY A 76 1.63 0.95 -9.22
CA GLY A 76 2.99 0.47 -9.45
C GLY A 76 3.22 -0.07 -10.86
N GLY A 77 4.23 -0.93 -10.99
CA GLY A 77 4.63 -1.52 -12.28
C GLY A 77 5.71 -0.73 -13.02
N GLU A 78 6.08 0.46 -12.55
CA GLU A 78 7.21 1.20 -13.10
C GLU A 78 8.53 0.47 -12.86
N THR A 79 9.33 0.36 -13.92
CA THR A 79 10.72 -0.08 -13.80
C THR A 79 11.60 1.08 -13.38
N ILE A 80 12.19 0.96 -12.19
CA ILE A 80 13.07 1.94 -11.59
C ILE A 80 14.52 1.44 -11.69
N THR A 81 15.41 2.31 -12.13
CA THR A 81 16.85 2.04 -12.10
C THR A 81 17.43 2.53 -10.79
N PHE A 82 18.08 1.63 -10.07
CA PHE A 82 18.84 1.95 -8.86
C PHE A 82 20.32 1.94 -9.23
N THR A 83 21.07 2.95 -8.80
CA THR A 83 22.52 2.99 -8.97
C THR A 83 23.23 3.11 -7.64
N GLY A 84 24.44 2.57 -7.56
CA GLY A 84 25.20 2.50 -6.31
C GLY A 84 26.46 1.67 -6.43
N GLN A 85 26.77 0.91 -5.38
CA GLN A 85 27.93 0.00 -5.30
C GLN A 85 27.53 -1.27 -4.54
N GLY A 86 28.05 -2.44 -4.95
CA GLY A 86 27.76 -3.72 -4.29
C GLY A 86 26.35 -4.26 -4.54
N LEU A 87 25.67 -3.79 -5.59
CA LEU A 87 24.26 -4.09 -5.84
C LEU A 87 24.00 -5.44 -6.51
N ASP A 88 25.04 -6.15 -6.94
CA ASP A 88 24.93 -7.48 -7.54
C ASP A 88 24.54 -8.59 -6.54
N HIS A 89 24.60 -8.28 -5.24
CA HIS A 89 24.16 -9.14 -4.16
C HIS A 89 22.77 -8.77 -3.58
N VAL A 90 22.08 -7.78 -4.17
CA VAL A 90 20.73 -7.39 -3.74
C VAL A 90 19.71 -8.42 -4.20
N SER A 91 18.97 -8.98 -3.25
CA SER A 91 18.03 -10.08 -3.48
C SER A 91 16.56 -9.66 -3.40
N SER A 92 16.27 -8.58 -2.67
CA SER A 92 14.92 -8.03 -2.53
C SER A 92 14.94 -6.53 -2.28
N VAL A 93 13.85 -5.87 -2.66
CA VAL A 93 13.62 -4.45 -2.39
C VAL A 93 12.19 -4.28 -1.87
N VAL A 94 12.02 -3.38 -0.90
CA VAL A 94 10.74 -3.06 -0.25
C VAL A 94 10.50 -1.55 -0.34
N PHE A 95 9.28 -1.18 -0.73
CA PHE A 95 8.77 0.19 -0.82
C PHE A 95 7.68 0.37 0.23
N GLY A 96 7.91 1.17 1.28
CA GLY A 96 6.88 1.46 2.29
C GLY A 96 6.29 0.22 2.97
N GLY A 97 7.04 -0.89 3.03
CA GLY A 97 6.59 -2.17 3.58
C GLY A 97 6.04 -3.17 2.55
N VAL A 98 5.91 -2.79 1.27
CA VAL A 98 5.48 -3.69 0.17
C VAL A 98 6.68 -4.15 -0.65
N ALA A 99 6.80 -5.46 -0.86
CA ALA A 99 7.90 -6.03 -1.64
C ALA A 99 7.77 -5.67 -3.13
N ALA A 100 8.88 -5.28 -3.75
CA ALA A 100 8.98 -5.08 -5.20
C ALA A 100 8.59 -6.35 -5.97
N THR A 101 8.00 -6.18 -7.14
CA THR A 101 7.51 -7.31 -7.95
C THR A 101 8.62 -7.99 -8.74
N SER A 102 9.72 -7.28 -9.00
CA SER A 102 10.95 -7.88 -9.51
C SER A 102 12.19 -7.06 -9.13
N VAL A 103 13.32 -7.76 -9.03
CA VAL A 103 14.66 -7.19 -8.89
C VAL A 103 15.54 -7.90 -9.91
N THR A 104 16.16 -7.14 -10.81
CA THR A 104 17.03 -7.65 -11.86
C THR A 104 18.41 -7.01 -11.71
N VAL A 105 19.42 -7.83 -11.44
CA VAL A 105 20.80 -7.38 -11.38
C VAL A 105 21.31 -7.10 -12.80
N VAL A 106 21.78 -5.87 -13.03
CA VAL A 106 22.38 -5.46 -14.29
C VAL A 106 23.91 -5.44 -14.19
N ALA A 107 24.44 -4.90 -13.08
CA ALA A 107 25.85 -4.85 -12.75
C ALA A 107 26.04 -4.59 -11.24
N ASP A 108 27.28 -4.69 -10.74
CA ASP A 108 27.65 -4.31 -9.37
C ASP A 108 27.17 -2.90 -8.97
N SER A 109 27.11 -1.97 -9.93
CA SER A 109 26.67 -0.59 -9.67
C SER A 109 25.23 -0.30 -10.07
N GLN A 110 24.46 -1.30 -10.52
CA GLN A 110 23.13 -1.07 -11.09
C GLN A 110 22.19 -2.27 -10.98
N ILE A 111 20.98 -2.02 -10.50
CA ILE A 111 19.85 -2.97 -10.56
C ILE A 111 18.62 -2.29 -11.15
N GLN A 112 17.73 -3.07 -11.76
CA GLN A 112 16.39 -2.66 -12.15
C GLN A 112 15.38 -3.27 -11.18
N VAL A 113 14.46 -2.46 -10.69
CA VAL A 113 13.46 -2.85 -9.70
C VAL A 113 12.10 -2.44 -10.21
N VAL A 114 11.10 -3.32 -10.14
CA VAL A 114 9.72 -2.94 -10.51
C VAL A 114 8.95 -2.60 -9.23
N ALA A 115 8.44 -1.37 -9.18
CA ALA A 115 7.66 -0.88 -8.05
C ALA A 115 6.40 -1.73 -7.85
N PRO A 116 6.06 -2.10 -6.60
CA PRO A 116 4.76 -2.69 -6.31
C PRO A 116 3.65 -1.63 -6.35
N ALA A 117 2.40 -2.08 -6.30
CA ALA A 117 1.31 -1.18 -5.95
C ALA A 117 1.56 -0.58 -4.55
N ALA A 118 1.15 0.67 -4.36
CA ALA A 118 1.17 1.33 -3.06
C ALA A 118 0.29 0.57 -2.07
N LEU A 119 0.73 0.47 -0.81
CA LEU A 119 -0.08 -0.14 0.23
C LEU A 119 -1.42 0.61 0.35
N ASP A 120 -2.51 -0.13 0.19
CA ASP A 120 -3.88 0.40 0.26
C ASP A 120 -4.11 1.62 -0.65
N TYR A 121 -3.39 1.71 -1.77
CA TYR A 121 -3.45 2.81 -2.73
C TYR A 121 -3.24 4.20 -2.07
N ALA A 122 -2.41 4.26 -1.03
CA ALA A 122 -2.05 5.50 -0.37
C ALA A 122 -1.02 6.28 -1.19
N ALA A 123 -1.28 7.57 -1.44
CA ALA A 123 -0.33 8.47 -2.09
C ALA A 123 0.69 9.02 -1.09
N GLY A 124 1.88 9.36 -1.60
CA GLY A 124 2.95 10.03 -0.86
C GLY A 124 4.28 9.28 -0.88
N ALA A 125 5.29 9.93 -0.31
CA ALA A 125 6.64 9.42 -0.20
C ALA A 125 6.73 8.23 0.77
N VAL A 126 7.38 7.16 0.33
CA VAL A 126 7.71 5.98 1.14
C VAL A 126 9.20 5.69 1.11
N SER A 127 9.70 5.14 2.21
CA SER A 127 11.07 4.68 2.28
C SER A 127 11.30 3.47 1.36
N VAL A 128 12.52 3.38 0.83
CA VAL A 128 12.98 2.26 0.01
C VAL A 128 14.15 1.57 0.70
N THR A 129 14.01 0.27 0.94
CA THR A 129 15.04 -0.56 1.57
C THR A 129 15.29 -1.81 0.75
N ALA A 130 16.55 -2.12 0.49
CA ALA A 130 16.97 -3.38 -0.13
C ALA A 130 17.53 -4.34 0.93
N SER A 131 17.48 -5.64 0.63
CA SER A 131 18.20 -6.67 1.39
C SER A 131 19.17 -7.41 0.48
N SER A 132 20.37 -7.70 0.97
CA SER A 132 21.32 -8.58 0.28
C SER A 132 21.02 -10.06 0.53
N ASP A 133 21.65 -10.94 -0.24
CA ASP A 133 21.64 -12.40 -0.01
C ASP A 133 22.15 -12.79 1.39
N GLU A 134 23.01 -11.97 1.99
CA GLU A 134 23.57 -12.20 3.33
C GLU A 134 22.72 -11.56 4.46
N GLY A 135 21.60 -10.93 4.11
CA GLY A 135 20.69 -10.29 5.06
C GLY A 135 21.12 -8.88 5.49
N GLU A 136 22.07 -8.26 4.78
CA GLU A 136 22.39 -6.84 4.98
C GLU A 136 21.20 -5.99 4.54
N VAL A 137 20.74 -5.07 5.40
CA VAL A 137 19.70 -4.10 5.05
C VAL A 137 20.36 -2.82 4.55
N ILE A 138 20.04 -2.45 3.31
CA ILE A 138 20.61 -1.31 2.60
C ILE A 138 19.49 -0.27 2.41
N ALA A 139 19.58 0.85 3.10
CA ALA A 139 18.65 1.96 2.91
C ALA A 139 19.00 2.71 1.62
N SER A 140 17.98 3.04 0.83
CA SER A 140 18.11 4.01 -0.26
C SER A 140 18.36 5.41 0.30
N ALA A 141 19.20 6.20 -0.37
CA ALA A 141 19.36 7.62 -0.07
C ALA A 141 18.14 8.47 -0.44
N ALA A 142 17.23 7.95 -1.26
CA ALA A 142 16.02 8.61 -1.73
C ALA A 142 14.77 7.77 -1.44
N ASP A 143 13.68 8.47 -1.10
CA ASP A 143 12.33 7.91 -1.01
C ASP A 143 11.70 7.79 -2.41
N TYR A 144 10.67 6.94 -2.52
CA TYR A 144 9.84 6.83 -3.71
C TYR A 144 8.46 7.45 -3.46
N ASP A 145 8.01 8.34 -4.34
CA ASP A 145 6.75 9.07 -4.19
C ASP A 145 5.62 8.45 -5.04
N TYR A 146 4.64 7.83 -4.37
CA TYR A 146 3.45 7.30 -5.02
C TYR A 146 2.45 8.43 -5.30
N GLN A 147 2.01 8.56 -6.55
CA GLN A 147 1.19 9.67 -7.01
C GLN A 147 -0.09 9.20 -7.69
N VAL A 148 -1.14 10.00 -7.56
CA VAL A 148 -2.37 9.84 -8.36
C VAL A 148 -2.12 10.44 -9.74
N VAL A 149 -1.80 9.59 -10.71
CA VAL A 149 -1.44 10.03 -12.07
C VAL A 149 -2.32 9.44 -13.16
N THR A 150 -3.10 8.41 -12.83
CA THR A 150 -4.08 7.77 -13.72
C THR A 150 -5.51 7.88 -13.17
N PRO A 151 -6.53 7.76 -14.05
CA PRO A 151 -7.91 7.59 -13.63
C PRO A 151 -8.13 6.44 -12.63
N VAL A 152 -7.42 5.32 -12.82
CA VAL A 152 -7.54 4.16 -11.93
C VAL A 152 -6.92 4.44 -10.57
N ASP A 153 -5.84 5.23 -10.49
CA ASP A 153 -5.30 5.70 -9.21
C ASP A 153 -6.34 6.48 -8.42
N ALA A 154 -7.04 7.43 -9.08
CA ALA A 154 -8.06 8.25 -8.45
C ALA A 154 -9.26 7.39 -7.99
N GLN A 155 -9.65 6.42 -8.81
CA GLN A 155 -10.69 5.44 -8.45
C GLN A 155 -10.31 4.65 -7.20
N MET A 156 -9.10 4.08 -7.17
CA MET A 156 -8.67 3.23 -6.06
C MET A 156 -8.42 4.04 -4.79
N GLN A 157 -7.85 5.23 -4.91
CA GLN A 157 -7.69 6.14 -3.78
C GLN A 157 -9.06 6.48 -3.16
N TYR A 158 -10.08 6.76 -3.97
CA TYR A 158 -11.43 6.99 -3.47
C TYR A 158 -12.00 5.75 -2.79
N ALA A 159 -11.92 4.59 -3.45
CA ALA A 159 -12.45 3.34 -2.92
C ALA A 159 -11.84 3.01 -1.54
N PHE A 160 -10.52 3.16 -1.39
CA PHE A 160 -9.81 2.86 -0.14
C PHE A 160 -9.97 3.93 0.93
N ALA A 161 -10.30 5.17 0.56
CA ALA A 161 -10.69 6.20 1.52
C ALA A 161 -12.10 5.98 2.09
N HIS A 162 -12.98 5.27 1.36
CA HIS A 162 -14.42 5.24 1.68
C HIS A 162 -15.03 3.87 1.92
N TRP A 163 -14.30 2.75 1.75
CA TRP A 163 -14.84 1.40 1.89
C TRP A 163 -15.47 1.07 3.26
N GLN A 164 -15.04 1.77 4.32
CA GLN A 164 -15.62 1.71 5.66
C GLN A 164 -16.11 3.09 6.15
N ASP A 165 -15.51 4.16 5.63
CA ASP A 165 -15.86 5.54 5.96
C ASP A 165 -16.75 6.13 4.86
N TYR A 166 -18.04 5.79 4.93
CA TYR A 166 -19.03 6.11 3.90
C TYR A 166 -19.08 7.62 3.60
N ASN A 167 -19.15 7.96 2.30
CA ASN A 167 -19.27 9.35 1.89
C ASN A 167 -20.73 9.82 1.89
N GLU A 168 -21.15 10.46 2.99
CA GLU A 168 -22.53 10.94 3.20
C GLU A 168 -23.04 11.91 2.12
N VAL A 169 -22.17 12.55 1.33
CA VAL A 169 -22.56 13.42 0.21
C VAL A 169 -23.39 12.66 -0.82
N TRP A 170 -23.09 11.38 -1.03
CA TRP A 170 -23.78 10.51 -1.98
C TRP A 170 -24.93 9.72 -1.37
N GLY A 171 -25.17 9.91 -0.07
CA GLY A 171 -26.09 9.10 0.71
C GLY A 171 -25.48 7.78 1.15
N VAL A 172 -26.14 7.17 2.13
CA VAL A 172 -25.78 5.88 2.71
C VAL A 172 -27.01 5.01 2.68
N PHE A 173 -26.94 3.87 1.99
CA PHE A 173 -28.05 2.92 1.85
C PHE A 173 -27.78 1.70 2.75
N PRO A 174 -28.31 1.67 3.99
CA PRO A 174 -27.80 0.80 5.07
C PRO A 174 -27.74 -0.70 4.77
N ASP A 175 -28.58 -1.19 3.85
CA ASP A 175 -28.67 -2.61 3.51
C ASP A 175 -28.26 -2.91 2.05
N ASN A 176 -28.00 -1.91 1.21
CA ASN A 176 -27.76 -2.13 -0.22
C ASN A 176 -26.96 -0.98 -0.90
N ASP A 177 -25.86 -0.57 -0.28
CA ASP A 177 -25.04 0.54 -0.79
C ASP A 177 -24.07 0.13 -1.91
N CYS A 178 -24.04 -1.14 -2.30
CA CYS A 178 -23.06 -1.68 -3.25
C CYS A 178 -22.99 -0.92 -4.59
N GLY A 179 -24.14 -0.67 -5.23
CA GLY A 179 -24.20 0.11 -6.47
C GLY A 179 -23.84 1.58 -6.27
N ASN A 180 -24.30 2.17 -5.17
CA ASN A 180 -23.99 3.55 -4.81
C ASN A 180 -22.47 3.74 -4.65
N PHE A 181 -21.81 2.89 -3.88
CA PHE A 181 -20.37 2.90 -3.70
C PHE A 181 -19.62 2.76 -5.02
N VAL A 182 -19.90 1.72 -5.80
CA VAL A 182 -19.19 1.47 -7.06
C VAL A 182 -19.31 2.66 -8.00
N ASN A 183 -20.49 3.26 -8.13
CA ASN A 183 -20.69 4.42 -8.99
C ASN A 183 -19.96 5.69 -8.52
N GLN A 184 -19.82 5.89 -7.21
CA GLN A 184 -18.95 6.94 -6.68
C GLN A 184 -17.49 6.74 -7.08
N THR A 185 -16.99 5.50 -7.06
CA THR A 185 -15.61 5.22 -7.52
C THR A 185 -15.43 5.56 -9.00
N LEU A 186 -16.47 5.36 -9.83
CA LEU A 186 -16.43 5.73 -11.24
C LEU A 186 -16.43 7.24 -11.46
N ILE A 187 -17.17 8.00 -10.65
CA ILE A 187 -17.04 9.47 -10.62
C ILE A 187 -15.60 9.87 -10.27
N ALA A 188 -14.99 9.24 -9.26
CA ALA A 188 -13.59 9.51 -8.91
C ALA A 188 -12.60 9.13 -10.03
N ARG A 189 -12.91 8.09 -10.81
CA ARG A 189 -12.20 7.73 -12.05
C ARG A 189 -12.35 8.79 -13.15
N GLY A 190 -13.26 9.74 -13.01
CA GLY A 190 -13.52 10.81 -13.98
C GLY A 190 -14.70 10.53 -14.92
N TRP A 191 -15.58 9.58 -14.58
CA TRP A 191 -16.86 9.45 -15.29
C TRP A 191 -17.77 10.63 -14.96
N GLU A 192 -18.54 11.07 -15.94
CA GLU A 192 -19.51 12.13 -15.80
C GLU A 192 -20.91 11.53 -15.69
N GLN A 193 -21.72 12.08 -14.78
CA GLN A 193 -23.13 11.70 -14.67
C GLN A 193 -23.89 12.02 -15.96
N THR A 194 -24.94 11.26 -16.23
CA THR A 194 -25.81 11.40 -17.39
C THR A 194 -27.27 11.35 -16.96
N ASP A 195 -28.20 11.72 -17.84
CA ASP A 195 -29.63 11.74 -17.52
C ASP A 195 -30.18 10.37 -17.07
N ASP A 196 -29.52 9.27 -17.46
CA ASP A 196 -29.90 7.90 -17.13
C ASP A 196 -28.89 7.19 -16.21
N TRP A 197 -27.88 7.88 -15.69
CA TRP A 197 -26.93 7.43 -14.66
C TRP A 197 -26.48 8.60 -13.79
N TYR A 198 -27.15 8.79 -12.64
CA TYR A 198 -26.93 9.94 -11.77
C TYR A 198 -27.27 9.68 -10.30
N SER A 199 -26.70 10.51 -9.42
CA SER A 199 -27.13 10.73 -8.06
C SER A 199 -27.08 12.22 -7.73
N GLU A 200 -28.24 12.77 -7.39
CA GLU A 200 -28.45 14.12 -6.89
C GLU A 200 -28.76 14.08 -5.37
N TRP A 201 -28.26 13.06 -4.67
CA TRP A 201 -28.62 12.80 -3.28
C TRP A 201 -28.42 14.02 -2.37
N ALA A 202 -27.29 14.72 -2.51
CA ALA A 202 -26.96 15.90 -1.72
C ALA A 202 -27.97 17.06 -1.87
N THR A 203 -28.70 17.13 -2.99
CA THR A 203 -29.59 18.25 -3.31
C THR A 203 -31.07 17.89 -3.21
N THR A 204 -31.47 16.78 -3.81
CA THR A 204 -32.88 16.37 -3.95
C THR A 204 -33.17 15.04 -3.26
N GLY A 205 -32.12 14.27 -2.92
CA GLY A 205 -32.28 12.87 -2.50
C GLY A 205 -32.59 11.92 -3.66
N ASP A 206 -32.55 12.40 -4.91
CA ASP A 206 -32.88 11.62 -6.09
C ASP A 206 -31.67 10.91 -6.70
N PHE A 207 -31.91 9.78 -7.37
CA PHE A 207 -30.89 9.00 -8.07
C PHE A 207 -31.56 8.10 -9.13
N SER A 208 -30.84 7.78 -10.21
CA SER A 208 -31.34 6.87 -11.24
C SER A 208 -31.34 5.41 -10.75
N ASP A 209 -32.20 4.56 -11.32
CA ASP A 209 -32.17 3.13 -11.00
C ASP A 209 -30.80 2.49 -11.30
N SER A 210 -30.15 2.91 -12.40
CA SER A 210 -28.79 2.48 -12.78
C SER A 210 -27.70 2.89 -11.79
N TRP A 211 -27.96 3.85 -10.91
CA TRP A 211 -27.01 4.30 -9.89
C TRP A 211 -26.94 3.35 -8.68
N ALA A 212 -28.05 2.71 -8.32
CA ALA A 212 -28.13 1.98 -7.05
C ALA A 212 -28.68 0.56 -7.17
N ARG A 213 -29.39 0.22 -8.25
CA ARG A 213 -30.08 -1.06 -8.39
C ARG A 213 -29.32 -1.98 -9.34
N GLY A 214 -28.88 -3.13 -8.84
CA GLY A 214 -28.10 -4.12 -9.58
C GLY A 214 -28.58 -4.40 -11.00
N PRO A 215 -29.85 -4.78 -11.23
CA PRO A 215 -30.31 -5.13 -12.58
C PRO A 215 -30.30 -3.94 -13.56
N ALA A 216 -30.65 -2.74 -13.09
CA ALA A 216 -30.62 -1.53 -13.91
C ALA A 216 -29.18 -1.07 -14.18
N MET A 217 -28.29 -1.22 -13.20
CA MET A 217 -26.86 -0.93 -13.31
C MET A 217 -26.18 -1.86 -14.32
N ASP A 218 -26.45 -3.17 -14.27
CA ASP A 218 -25.95 -4.14 -15.24
C ASP A 218 -26.42 -3.83 -16.67
N ALA A 219 -27.72 -3.59 -16.83
CA ALA A 219 -28.28 -3.21 -18.13
C ALA A 219 -27.66 -1.90 -18.66
N TRP A 220 -27.40 -0.93 -17.78
CA TRP A 220 -26.76 0.31 -18.15
C TRP A 220 -25.30 0.10 -18.59
N PHE A 221 -24.47 -0.62 -17.82
CA PHE A 221 -23.10 -0.94 -18.25
C PHE A 221 -23.05 -1.73 -19.57
N ALA A 222 -23.97 -2.68 -19.78
CA ALA A 222 -24.06 -3.42 -21.02
C ALA A 222 -24.31 -2.51 -22.25
N SER A 223 -24.92 -1.33 -22.04
CA SER A 223 -25.13 -0.34 -23.09
C SER A 223 -23.93 0.61 -23.30
N GLN A 224 -23.02 0.74 -22.32
CA GLN A 224 -21.81 1.59 -22.40
C GLN A 224 -20.67 0.92 -23.18
N THR A 225 -20.95 0.43 -24.40
CA THR A 225 -19.99 -0.35 -25.20
C THR A 225 -18.72 0.39 -25.62
N ASP A 226 -18.68 1.72 -25.47
CA ASP A 226 -17.51 2.57 -25.68
C ASP A 226 -16.57 2.61 -24.47
N ARG A 227 -17.03 2.22 -23.27
CA ARG A 227 -16.31 2.39 -22.00
C ARG A 227 -16.27 1.13 -21.13
N ALA A 228 -17.14 0.15 -21.39
CA ALA A 228 -17.27 -1.07 -20.63
C ALA A 228 -17.35 -2.28 -21.57
N THR A 229 -16.53 -3.30 -21.31
CA THR A 229 -16.59 -4.59 -22.01
C THR A 229 -16.99 -5.68 -21.04
N ARG A 230 -18.08 -6.40 -21.31
CA ARG A 230 -18.51 -7.50 -20.46
C ARG A 230 -17.57 -8.71 -20.61
N LEU A 231 -17.10 -9.24 -19.48
CA LEU A 231 -16.26 -10.44 -19.41
C LEU A 231 -16.95 -11.51 -18.56
N SER A 232 -16.99 -12.76 -19.03
CA SER A 232 -17.45 -13.88 -18.20
C SER A 232 -16.38 -14.33 -17.19
N LEU A 233 -16.74 -15.21 -16.26
CA LEU A 233 -15.77 -15.84 -15.35
C LEU A 233 -14.66 -16.62 -16.07
N ASP A 234 -14.95 -17.19 -17.24
CA ASP A 234 -13.95 -17.88 -18.07
C ASP A 234 -12.92 -16.91 -18.70
N GLN A 235 -13.23 -15.62 -18.71
CA GLN A 235 -12.38 -14.53 -19.23
C GLN A 235 -11.73 -13.73 -18.08
N ARG A 236 -11.69 -14.29 -16.87
CA ARG A 236 -11.12 -13.61 -15.68
C ARG A 236 -9.63 -13.27 -15.82
N ASP A 237 -8.93 -13.89 -16.77
CA ASP A 237 -7.55 -13.56 -17.13
C ASP A 237 -7.39 -12.17 -17.77
N GLN A 238 -8.49 -11.57 -18.23
CA GLN A 238 -8.54 -10.21 -18.79
C GLN A 238 -8.97 -9.14 -17.77
N VAL A 239 -9.36 -9.56 -16.56
CA VAL A 239 -9.81 -8.63 -15.51
C VAL A 239 -8.61 -7.86 -14.97
N LYS A 240 -8.82 -6.57 -14.72
CA LYS A 240 -7.81 -5.66 -14.16
C LYS A 240 -8.35 -4.87 -12.98
N VAL A 241 -7.43 -4.32 -12.18
CA VAL A 241 -7.78 -3.40 -11.08
C VAL A 241 -8.61 -2.24 -11.62
N GLY A 242 -9.68 -1.89 -10.90
CA GLY A 242 -10.63 -0.87 -11.30
C GLY A 242 -11.77 -1.36 -12.21
N ASP A 243 -11.79 -2.65 -12.56
CA ASP A 243 -12.96 -3.27 -13.20
C ASP A 243 -14.10 -3.47 -12.19
N VAL A 244 -15.33 -3.57 -12.68
CA VAL A 244 -16.52 -3.78 -11.83
C VAL A 244 -16.96 -5.23 -11.95
N VAL A 245 -17.27 -5.88 -10.82
CA VAL A 245 -17.89 -7.21 -10.81
C VAL A 245 -19.38 -7.09 -10.49
N MET A 246 -20.17 -7.94 -11.14
CA MET A 246 -21.59 -8.12 -10.90
C MET A 246 -21.84 -9.53 -10.39
N PHE A 247 -22.70 -9.66 -9.39
CA PHE A 247 -23.06 -10.92 -8.77
C PHE A 247 -24.55 -11.17 -8.88
N ASP A 248 -24.88 -12.42 -9.21
CA ASP A 248 -26.20 -13.01 -9.07
C ASP A 248 -26.04 -14.18 -8.08
N TRP A 249 -26.54 -13.99 -6.86
CA TRP A 249 -26.35 -14.94 -5.76
C TRP A 249 -27.27 -16.14 -5.87
N ASP A 250 -28.42 -15.99 -6.53
CA ASP A 250 -29.44 -17.01 -6.67
C ASP A 250 -30.01 -17.06 -8.10
N PRO A 251 -29.18 -17.45 -9.10
CA PRO A 251 -29.53 -17.38 -10.52
C PRO A 251 -30.75 -18.25 -10.92
N ALA A 252 -31.19 -19.14 -10.03
CA ALA A 252 -32.41 -19.92 -10.20
C ALA A 252 -33.70 -19.10 -10.02
N ASN A 253 -33.65 -17.94 -9.37
CA ASN A 253 -34.80 -17.07 -9.09
C ASN A 253 -34.99 -15.94 -10.12
N GLU A 254 -34.11 -15.84 -11.12
CA GLU A 254 -34.19 -14.90 -12.27
C GLU A 254 -34.38 -13.41 -11.88
N ASN A 255 -33.91 -13.00 -10.70
CA ASN A 255 -33.89 -11.64 -10.18
C ASN A 255 -32.76 -10.76 -10.76
N GLY A 256 -31.75 -11.38 -11.37
CA GLY A 256 -30.61 -10.68 -11.99
C GLY A 256 -29.53 -10.34 -10.98
N VAL A 257 -28.92 -9.15 -11.10
CA VAL A 257 -27.81 -8.76 -10.22
C VAL A 257 -28.30 -8.39 -8.82
N ASP A 258 -27.75 -9.06 -7.82
CA ASP A 258 -28.00 -8.79 -6.40
C ASP A 258 -26.94 -7.89 -5.77
N HIS A 259 -25.71 -7.94 -6.28
CA HIS A 259 -24.59 -7.23 -5.69
C HIS A 259 -23.53 -6.84 -6.71
N THR A 260 -22.76 -5.82 -6.38
CA THR A 260 -21.63 -5.36 -7.20
C THR A 260 -20.48 -4.90 -6.31
N MET A 261 -19.26 -5.09 -6.78
CA MET A 261 -18.05 -4.63 -6.11
C MET A 261 -17.03 -4.17 -7.16
N LEU A 262 -16.03 -3.40 -6.71
CA LEU A 262 -14.90 -2.98 -7.54
C LEU A 262 -13.73 -3.95 -7.37
N VAL A 263 -13.06 -4.32 -8.45
CA VAL A 263 -11.83 -5.14 -8.42
C VAL A 263 -10.70 -4.31 -7.82
N SER A 264 -10.25 -4.69 -6.63
CA SER A 264 -9.17 -4.01 -5.89
C SER A 264 -7.81 -4.65 -6.03
N LYS A 265 -7.72 -5.92 -6.47
CA LYS A 265 -6.45 -6.59 -6.74
C LYS A 265 -6.64 -7.75 -7.70
N VAL A 266 -5.65 -7.96 -8.58
CA VAL A 266 -5.48 -9.19 -9.36
C VAL A 266 -4.09 -9.74 -9.06
N ASP A 267 -4.02 -10.92 -8.47
CA ASP A 267 -2.75 -11.56 -8.16
C ASP A 267 -2.14 -12.20 -9.41
N ALA A 268 -1.00 -11.67 -9.87
CA ALA A 268 -0.39 -12.12 -11.12
C ALA A 268 0.11 -13.57 -11.11
N ALA A 269 0.37 -14.16 -9.93
CA ALA A 269 0.89 -15.52 -9.81
C ALA A 269 -0.23 -16.56 -9.80
N THR A 270 -1.35 -16.24 -9.17
CA THR A 270 -2.47 -17.18 -8.94
C THR A 270 -3.69 -16.89 -9.79
N GLY A 271 -3.82 -15.66 -10.30
CA GLY A 271 -5.04 -15.16 -10.93
C GLY A 271 -6.17 -14.88 -9.94
N ALA A 272 -5.90 -14.90 -8.64
CA ALA A 272 -6.89 -14.58 -7.61
C ALA A 272 -7.33 -13.11 -7.72
N ILE A 273 -8.63 -12.87 -7.58
CA ILE A 273 -9.25 -11.55 -7.70
C ILE A 273 -9.79 -11.14 -6.33
N SER A 274 -9.34 -9.98 -5.85
CA SER A 274 -9.85 -9.35 -4.63
C SER A 274 -10.66 -8.10 -4.97
N MET A 275 -11.62 -7.78 -4.11
CA MET A 275 -12.61 -6.74 -4.35
C MET A 275 -12.79 -5.80 -3.16
N VAL A 276 -13.17 -4.56 -3.45
CA VAL A 276 -13.56 -3.53 -2.49
C VAL A 276 -15.02 -3.11 -2.72
N GLY A 277 -15.77 -2.93 -1.64
CA GLY A 277 -17.19 -2.61 -1.74
C GLY A 277 -17.90 -2.42 -0.40
N HIS A 278 -19.14 -1.97 -0.47
CA HIS A 278 -20.08 -1.80 0.65
C HIS A 278 -21.08 -2.96 0.75
N THR A 279 -22.08 -2.84 1.64
CA THR A 279 -23.06 -3.87 2.06
C THR A 279 -22.40 -5.00 2.85
N ILE A 280 -21.28 -5.51 2.35
CA ILE A 280 -20.29 -6.23 3.12
C ILE A 280 -18.99 -5.43 2.97
N ASP A 281 -18.77 -4.51 3.92
CA ASP A 281 -17.61 -3.62 3.90
C ASP A 281 -16.32 -4.43 3.88
N ALA A 282 -15.60 -4.35 2.77
CA ALA A 282 -14.35 -5.04 2.57
C ALA A 282 -13.49 -4.28 1.57
N GLN A 283 -12.17 -4.37 1.73
CA GLN A 283 -11.17 -3.78 0.82
C GLN A 283 -10.43 -4.84 -0.05
N TYR A 284 -10.43 -6.10 0.38
CA TYR A 284 -9.81 -7.23 -0.35
C TYR A 284 -10.64 -8.52 -0.21
N ARG A 285 -11.97 -8.46 -0.40
CA ARG A 285 -12.82 -9.67 -0.39
C ARG A 285 -12.45 -10.57 -1.56
N ASP A 286 -12.22 -11.86 -1.29
CA ASP A 286 -11.86 -12.83 -2.32
C ASP A 286 -13.08 -13.24 -3.17
N LEU A 287 -12.93 -13.21 -4.50
CA LEU A 287 -14.00 -13.53 -5.43
C LEU A 287 -14.43 -15.00 -5.31
N ASP A 288 -13.47 -15.93 -5.31
CA ASP A 288 -13.78 -17.36 -5.32
C ASP A 288 -14.45 -17.77 -4.00
N GLN A 289 -14.03 -17.20 -2.87
CA GLN A 289 -14.71 -17.36 -1.60
C GLN A 289 -16.15 -16.84 -1.65
N ALA A 290 -16.39 -15.67 -2.24
CA ALA A 290 -17.71 -15.08 -2.34
C ALA A 290 -18.70 -15.95 -3.14
N ILE A 291 -18.27 -16.55 -4.26
CA ILE A 291 -19.14 -17.32 -5.16
C ILE A 291 -19.16 -18.84 -4.89
N THR A 292 -18.17 -19.38 -4.18
CA THR A 292 -18.09 -20.84 -3.92
C THR A 292 -18.39 -21.23 -2.48
N ILE A 293 -18.07 -20.36 -1.50
CA ILE A 293 -18.21 -20.66 -0.08
C ILE A 293 -19.35 -19.87 0.54
N GLU A 294 -19.37 -18.55 0.34
CA GLU A 294 -20.36 -17.66 0.95
C GLU A 294 -21.73 -17.78 0.27
N ASN A 295 -21.75 -17.85 -1.07
CA ASN A 295 -22.95 -18.03 -1.87
C ASN A 295 -22.79 -19.19 -2.86
N PRO A 296 -22.83 -20.45 -2.40
CA PRO A 296 -22.59 -21.60 -3.27
C PRO A 296 -23.59 -21.69 -4.43
N GLY A 297 -23.07 -21.67 -5.65
CA GLY A 297 -23.87 -21.71 -6.88
C GLY A 297 -24.19 -20.35 -7.49
N ALA A 298 -23.71 -19.27 -6.87
CA ALA A 298 -23.75 -17.92 -7.44
C ALA A 298 -22.99 -17.85 -8.76
N THR A 299 -23.39 -16.89 -9.60
CA THR A 299 -22.66 -16.51 -10.80
C THR A 299 -22.14 -15.09 -10.69
N ALA A 300 -21.11 -14.80 -11.48
CA ALA A 300 -20.56 -13.47 -11.59
C ALA A 300 -20.10 -13.18 -13.01
N TRP A 301 -19.97 -11.89 -13.33
CA TRP A 301 -19.31 -11.41 -14.53
C TRP A 301 -18.70 -10.05 -14.24
N PHE A 302 -17.85 -9.58 -15.14
CA PHE A 302 -17.16 -8.31 -14.99
C PHE A 302 -17.57 -7.35 -16.09
N TYR A 303 -17.46 -6.06 -15.80
CA TYR A 303 -17.29 -5.02 -16.79
C TYR A 303 -15.85 -4.53 -16.72
N SER A 304 -15.10 -4.82 -17.78
CA SER A 304 -13.76 -4.28 -17.96
C SER A 304 -13.87 -2.82 -18.35
N ILE A 305 -13.45 -1.93 -17.46
CA ILE A 305 -13.61 -0.47 -17.62
C ILE A 305 -12.39 0.09 -18.33
N ALA A 306 -12.62 0.87 -19.39
CA ALA A 306 -11.57 1.50 -20.21
C ALA A 306 -10.75 2.55 -19.44
#